data_AF-A0A0P1BI41-F1
#
_entry.id   AF-A0A0P1BI41-F1
#
_cell.length_a   1.000
_cell.length_b   1.000
_cell.length_c   1.000
_cell.angle_alpha   90.00
_cell.angle_beta   90.00
_cell.angle_gamma   90.00
#
_symmetry.space_group_name_H-M   'P 1'
#
loop_
_entity.id
_entity.type
_entity.pdbx_description
1 polymer ?
#
loop_
_entity_poly.entity_id
_entity_poly.type
_entity_poly.pdbx_seq_one_letter_code
_entity_poly.pdbx_strand_id
1 'polypeptide(L)'
;MDAYFKKLSQPFFARAGVRERVDVRIGAALDQIKGMVRDNEQPFDLIFIDADKTGYHDYYETIIGSGLLAKGGVLLVDNTLYKGLPFTPDLDKASPELLGRLQINQEYGTALRKFNQHVAQDQRVEASILPIRDGVTWIVQRQEK
;
A
#
# COMPACT_ATOMS: atom_id res chain seq x y z
N MET A 1 -9.86 7.47 -6.09
CA MET A 1 -10.55 6.63 -7.11
C MET A 1 -11.58 7.48 -7.84
N ASP A 2 -11.62 7.43 -9.17
CA ASP A 2 -12.58 8.18 -10.00
C ASP A 2 -14.00 7.57 -9.91
N ALA A 3 -15.04 8.39 -9.98
CA ALA A 3 -16.44 7.95 -10.04
C ALA A 3 -16.72 6.99 -11.22
N TYR A 4 -15.97 7.13 -12.32
CA TYR A 4 -16.00 6.22 -13.45
C TYR A 4 -15.70 4.77 -13.04
N PHE A 5 -14.63 4.53 -12.27
CA PHE A 5 -14.25 3.17 -11.89
C PHE A 5 -15.27 2.52 -10.97
N LYS A 6 -15.91 3.29 -10.08
CA LYS A 6 -17.02 2.78 -9.25
C LYS A 6 -18.21 2.37 -10.11
N LYS A 7 -18.58 3.17 -11.11
CA LYS A 7 -19.67 2.81 -12.03
C LYS A 7 -19.31 1.58 -12.87
N LEU A 8 -18.07 1.49 -13.33
CA LEU A 8 -17.56 0.38 -14.14
C LEU A 8 -17.56 -0.94 -13.36
N SER A 9 -17.16 -0.94 -12.09
CA SER A 9 -16.97 -2.17 -11.30
C SER A 9 -18.26 -2.77 -10.72
N GLN A 10 -19.27 -1.93 -10.43
CA GLN A 10 -20.53 -2.36 -9.80
C GLN A 10 -21.25 -3.54 -10.49
N PRO A 11 -21.43 -3.55 -11.83
CA PRO A 11 -22.05 -4.70 -12.50
C PRO A 11 -21.29 -6.01 -12.30
N PHE A 12 -19.96 -5.95 -12.20
CA PHE A 12 -19.13 -7.15 -11.98
C PHE A 12 -19.24 -7.66 -10.54
N PHE A 13 -19.31 -6.77 -9.55
CA PHE A 13 -19.58 -7.18 -8.16
C PHE A 13 -20.95 -7.83 -8.02
N ALA A 14 -21.97 -7.30 -8.71
CA ALA A 14 -23.30 -7.90 -8.74
C ALA A 14 -23.28 -9.28 -9.41
N ARG A 15 -22.63 -9.41 -10.57
CA ARG A 15 -22.48 -10.69 -11.28
C ARG A 15 -21.72 -11.74 -10.45
N ALA A 16 -20.76 -11.31 -9.64
CA ALA A 16 -20.00 -12.19 -8.76
C ALA A 16 -20.74 -12.51 -7.44
N GLY A 17 -21.90 -11.90 -7.17
CA GLY A 17 -22.69 -12.14 -5.95
C GLY A 17 -22.09 -11.55 -4.66
N VAL A 18 -21.13 -10.62 -4.78
CA VAL A 18 -20.41 -10.03 -3.63
C VAL A 18 -20.73 -8.56 -3.39
N ARG A 19 -21.67 -7.97 -4.15
CA ARG A 19 -22.01 -6.54 -4.09
C ARG A 19 -22.20 -6.02 -2.66
N GLU A 20 -22.93 -6.75 -1.83
CA GLU A 20 -23.24 -6.34 -0.45
C GLU A 20 -22.03 -6.40 0.51
N ARG A 21 -20.91 -6.99 0.07
CA ARG A 21 -19.64 -7.06 0.82
C ARG A 21 -18.64 -5.99 0.40
N VAL A 22 -18.96 -5.15 -0.58
CA VAL A 22 -18.04 -4.16 -1.16
C VAL A 22 -18.55 -2.75 -0.92
N ASP A 23 -17.90 -2.03 -0.01
CA ASP A 23 -18.07 -0.59 0.16
C ASP A 23 -17.04 0.17 -0.69
N VAL A 24 -17.52 0.97 -1.64
CA VAL A 24 -16.68 1.75 -2.57
C VAL A 24 -16.71 3.22 -2.20
N ARG A 25 -15.63 3.70 -1.58
CA ARG A 25 -15.47 5.10 -1.18
C ARG A 25 -14.69 5.91 -2.21
N ILE A 26 -15.20 7.09 -2.55
CA ILE A 26 -14.59 7.99 -3.55
C ILE A 26 -13.92 9.14 -2.83
N GLY A 27 -12.63 9.34 -3.12
CA GLY A 27 -11.79 10.39 -2.54
C GLY A 27 -10.31 10.04 -2.61
N ALA A 28 -9.48 10.89 -2.00
CA ALA A 28 -8.08 10.58 -1.74
C ALA A 28 -7.99 9.49 -0.67
N ALA A 29 -7.14 8.47 -0.89
CA ALA A 29 -7.07 7.32 -0.01
C ALA A 29 -6.67 7.70 1.42
N LEU A 30 -5.68 8.62 1.58
CA LEU A 30 -5.23 9.04 2.90
C LEU A 30 -6.36 9.71 3.71
N ASP A 31 -7.18 10.52 3.07
CA ASP A 31 -8.29 11.21 3.73
C ASP A 31 -9.39 10.23 4.15
N GLN A 32 -9.64 9.20 3.34
CA GLN A 32 -10.57 8.13 3.70
C GLN A 32 -10.03 7.31 4.87
N ILE A 33 -8.74 6.93 4.87
CA ILE A 33 -8.11 6.21 5.98
C ILE A 33 -8.20 7.04 7.26
N LYS A 34 -7.83 8.32 7.22
CA LYS A 34 -7.96 9.24 8.37
C LYS A 34 -9.42 9.41 8.81
N GLY A 35 -10.37 9.39 7.88
CA GLY A 35 -11.81 9.37 8.17
C GLY A 35 -12.20 8.16 8.98
N MET A 36 -11.87 6.95 8.51
CA MET A 36 -12.14 5.69 9.22
C MET A 36 -11.58 5.69 10.65
N VAL A 37 -10.38 6.25 10.83
CA VAL A 37 -9.76 6.41 12.15
C VAL A 37 -10.56 7.38 13.03
N ARG A 38 -10.96 8.54 12.51
CA ARG A 38 -11.77 9.52 13.26
C ARG A 38 -13.15 8.97 13.64
N ASP A 39 -13.75 8.20 12.75
CA ASP A 39 -15.06 7.59 12.93
C ASP A 39 -15.01 6.31 13.77
N ASN A 40 -13.81 5.91 14.22
CA ASN A 40 -13.55 4.73 15.03
C ASN A 40 -14.14 3.46 14.41
N GLU A 41 -13.91 3.28 13.10
CA GLU A 41 -14.32 2.09 12.38
C GLU A 41 -13.67 0.83 12.95
N GLN A 42 -14.37 -0.30 12.79
CA GLN A 42 -13.87 -1.57 13.27
C GLN A 42 -12.52 -1.91 12.60
N PRO A 43 -11.54 -2.44 13.35
CA PRO A 43 -10.26 -2.83 12.79
C PRO A 43 -10.42 -3.89 11.71
N PHE A 44 -9.56 -3.83 10.69
CA PHE A 44 -9.53 -4.79 9.60
C PHE A 44 -8.58 -5.94 9.90
N ASP A 45 -8.99 -7.16 9.60
CA ASP A 45 -8.13 -8.35 9.70
C ASP A 45 -7.05 -8.36 8.59
N LEU A 46 -7.36 -7.75 7.44
CA LEU A 46 -6.48 -7.66 6.29
C LEU A 46 -6.63 -6.28 5.64
N ILE A 47 -5.50 -5.62 5.39
CA ILE A 47 -5.45 -4.40 4.59
C ILE A 47 -4.50 -4.64 3.43
N PHE A 48 -4.93 -4.34 2.20
CA PHE A 48 -4.12 -4.45 0.98
C PHE A 48 -3.92 -3.08 0.35
N ILE A 49 -2.67 -2.64 0.23
CA ILE A 49 -2.30 -1.35 -0.38
C ILE A 49 -1.71 -1.61 -1.77
N ASP A 50 -2.46 -1.22 -2.79
CA ASP A 50 -1.97 -1.03 -4.16
C ASP A 50 -2.49 0.30 -4.70
N ALA A 51 -1.73 1.36 -4.45
CA ALA A 51 -2.14 2.73 -4.70
C ALA A 51 -0.95 3.57 -5.20
N ASP A 52 -1.05 4.90 -5.09
CA ASP A 52 0.06 5.78 -5.41
C ASP A 52 1.25 5.55 -4.46
N LYS A 53 2.40 5.21 -5.05
CA LYS A 53 3.57 4.74 -4.30
C LYS A 53 4.19 5.83 -3.42
N THR A 54 3.99 7.12 -3.76
CA THR A 54 4.47 8.23 -2.92
C THR A 54 3.75 8.32 -1.58
N GLY A 55 2.50 7.85 -1.51
CA GLY A 55 1.68 7.87 -0.29
C GLY A 55 1.90 6.68 0.65
N TYR A 56 2.68 5.67 0.26
CA TYR A 56 2.79 4.41 1.02
C TYR A 56 3.26 4.60 2.46
N HIS A 57 4.22 5.50 2.66
CA HIS A 57 4.70 5.86 3.99
C HIS A 57 3.56 6.39 4.89
N ASP A 58 2.77 7.33 4.38
CA ASP A 58 1.70 7.96 5.16
C ASP A 58 0.52 7.02 5.40
N TYR A 59 0.20 6.16 4.42
CA TYR A 59 -0.78 5.09 4.61
C TYR A 59 -0.33 4.15 5.72
N TYR A 60 0.92 3.69 5.67
CA TYR A 60 1.51 2.80 6.66
C TYR A 60 1.49 3.40 8.07
N GLU A 61 1.99 4.62 8.24
CA GLU A 61 2.00 5.28 9.55
C GLU A 61 0.59 5.48 10.10
N THR A 62 -0.35 5.90 9.25
CA THR A 62 -1.73 6.08 9.68
C THR A 62 -2.35 4.74 10.10
N ILE A 63 -2.15 3.66 9.35
CA ILE A 63 -2.73 2.34 9.65
C ILE A 63 -2.11 1.74 10.92
N ILE A 64 -0.78 1.68 11.00
CA ILE A 64 -0.07 1.05 12.12
C ILE A 64 -0.24 1.86 13.41
N GLY A 65 -0.34 3.19 13.32
CA GLY A 65 -0.46 4.08 14.47
C GLY A 65 -1.88 4.30 15.01
N SER A 66 -2.93 3.85 14.30
CA SER A 66 -4.33 4.18 14.64
C SER A 66 -5.18 3.04 15.18
N GLY A 67 -4.68 1.80 15.17
CA GLY A 67 -5.48 0.63 15.52
C GLY A 67 -6.47 0.19 14.43
N LEU A 68 -6.34 0.74 13.21
CA LEU A 68 -7.15 0.33 12.07
C LEU A 68 -6.83 -1.08 11.57
N LEU A 69 -5.62 -1.57 11.85
CA LEU A 69 -5.27 -2.98 11.67
C LEU A 69 -5.57 -3.74 12.97
N ALA A 70 -6.32 -4.83 12.87
CA ALA A 70 -6.64 -5.67 14.01
C ALA A 70 -5.37 -6.29 14.63
N LYS A 71 -5.42 -6.65 15.91
CA LYS A 71 -4.36 -7.44 16.55
C LYS A 71 -4.23 -8.78 15.82
N GLY A 72 -3.03 -9.10 15.33
CA GLY A 72 -2.78 -10.29 14.51
C GLY A 72 -3.26 -10.15 13.05
N GLY A 73 -3.81 -9.01 12.66
CA GLY A 73 -4.15 -8.69 11.29
C GLY A 73 -2.90 -8.50 10.42
N VAL A 74 -3.10 -8.58 9.10
CA VAL A 74 -2.02 -8.50 8.11
C VAL A 74 -2.18 -7.24 7.26
N LEU A 75 -1.10 -6.48 7.12
CA LEU A 75 -0.97 -5.43 6.12
C LEU A 75 -0.12 -5.95 4.97
N LEU A 76 -0.70 -5.95 3.77
CA LEU A 76 -0.02 -6.30 2.53
C LEU A 76 0.18 -5.04 1.69
N VAL A 77 1.39 -4.84 1.19
CA VAL A 77 1.74 -3.66 0.38
C VAL A 77 2.37 -4.11 -0.94
N ASP A 78 1.74 -3.78 -2.06
CA ASP A 78 2.11 -4.30 -3.38
C ASP A 78 3.12 -3.41 -4.14
N ASN A 79 3.90 -4.07 -4.99
CA ASN A 79 4.97 -3.59 -5.84
C ASN A 79 6.14 -2.94 -5.08
N THR A 80 6.51 -3.50 -3.94
CA THR A 80 7.56 -2.94 -3.08
C THR A 80 8.98 -3.21 -3.59
N LEU A 81 9.17 -4.15 -4.54
CA LEU A 81 10.43 -4.29 -5.27
C LEU A 81 10.53 -3.33 -6.46
N TYR A 82 9.42 -2.94 -7.08
CA TYR A 82 9.32 -1.99 -8.20
C TYR A 82 10.46 -2.08 -9.22
N LYS A 83 10.51 -3.20 -9.94
CA LYS A 83 11.54 -3.54 -10.94
C LYS A 83 12.98 -3.50 -10.38
N GLY A 84 13.13 -3.69 -9.06
CA GLY A 84 14.41 -3.63 -8.34
C GLY A 84 14.91 -2.21 -8.04
N LEU A 85 14.15 -1.17 -8.43
CA LEU A 85 14.58 0.22 -8.36
C LEU A 85 14.91 0.74 -6.95
N PRO A 86 14.14 0.39 -5.90
CA PRO A 86 14.45 0.78 -4.53
C PRO A 86 15.84 0.31 -4.07
N PHE A 87 16.39 -0.73 -4.69
CA PHE A 87 17.68 -1.33 -4.34
C PHE A 87 18.80 -0.97 -5.33
N THR A 88 18.49 -0.22 -6.39
CA THR A 88 19.46 0.16 -7.42
C THR A 88 20.39 1.28 -6.91
N PRO A 89 21.71 1.08 -6.89
CA PRO A 89 22.68 2.13 -6.56
C PRO A 89 22.53 3.31 -7.51
N ASP A 90 22.81 4.53 -7.02
CA ASP A 90 22.83 5.75 -7.84
C ASP A 90 21.54 5.99 -8.67
N LEU A 91 20.38 5.55 -8.17
CA LEU A 91 19.08 5.75 -8.81
C LEU A 91 18.82 7.21 -9.21
N ASP A 92 19.28 8.14 -8.39
CA ASP A 92 19.22 9.59 -8.61
C ASP A 92 19.96 10.04 -9.88
N LYS A 93 20.94 9.24 -10.34
CA LYS A 93 21.77 9.52 -11.53
C LYS A 93 21.28 8.84 -12.81
N ALA A 94 20.16 8.10 -12.76
CA ALA A 94 19.60 7.44 -13.93
C ALA A 94 19.16 8.46 -14.98
N SER A 95 19.52 8.24 -16.26
CA SER A 95 19.13 9.16 -17.33
C SER A 95 17.62 9.09 -17.62
N PRO A 96 16.96 10.22 -17.97
CA PRO A 96 15.54 10.22 -18.32
C PRO A 96 15.19 9.26 -19.47
N GLU A 97 16.10 9.07 -20.43
CA GLU A 97 15.92 8.16 -21.57
C GLU A 97 15.86 6.70 -21.10
N LEU A 98 16.73 6.31 -20.16
CA LEU A 98 16.72 4.96 -19.59
C LEU A 98 15.44 4.72 -18.79
N LEU A 99 15.04 5.69 -17.96
CA LEU A 99 13.80 5.62 -17.16
C LEU A 99 12.57 5.51 -18.06
N GLY A 100 12.51 6.31 -19.14
CA GLY A 100 11.45 6.24 -20.14
C GLY A 100 11.39 4.90 -20.85
N ARG A 101 12.54 4.37 -21.31
CA ARG A 101 12.62 3.07 -21.98
C ARG A 101 12.15 1.91 -21.08
N LEU A 102 12.46 1.96 -19.80
CA LEU A 102 12.06 0.94 -18.82
C LEU A 102 10.66 1.15 -18.25
N GLN A 103 9.99 2.26 -18.61
CA GLN A 103 8.70 2.69 -18.07
C GLN A 103 8.75 2.72 -16.54
N ILE A 104 9.73 3.45 -16.03
CA ILE A 104 10.03 3.57 -14.62
C ILE A 104 9.79 5.00 -14.17
N ASN A 105 9.10 5.16 -13.04
CA ASN A 105 9.03 6.42 -12.34
C ASN A 105 10.09 6.47 -11.23
N GLN A 106 11.05 7.39 -11.35
CA GLN A 106 12.13 7.58 -10.37
C GLN A 106 11.62 8.02 -8.99
N GLU A 107 10.56 8.82 -8.96
CA GLU A 107 9.92 9.26 -7.72
C GLU A 107 9.33 8.07 -6.97
N TYR A 108 8.68 7.14 -7.68
CA TYR A 108 8.16 5.91 -7.09
C TYR A 108 9.28 5.03 -6.53
N GLY A 109 10.39 4.87 -7.26
CA GLY A 109 11.56 4.14 -6.74
C GLY A 109 12.12 4.74 -5.46
N THR A 110 12.20 6.07 -5.41
CA THR A 110 12.71 6.81 -4.24
C THR A 110 11.75 6.69 -3.05
N ALA A 111 10.45 6.84 -3.29
CA ALA A 111 9.43 6.67 -2.27
C ALA A 111 9.42 5.25 -1.69
N LEU A 112 9.48 4.24 -2.56
CA LEU A 112 9.52 2.83 -2.14
C LEU A 112 10.82 2.46 -1.42
N ARG A 113 11.96 3.05 -1.78
CA ARG A 113 13.21 2.91 -1.02
C ARG A 113 13.01 3.38 0.42
N LYS A 114 12.48 4.60 0.60
CA LYS A 114 12.23 5.18 1.92
C LYS A 114 11.24 4.32 2.71
N PHE A 115 10.14 3.93 2.07
CA PHE A 115 9.13 3.05 2.67
C PHE A 115 9.73 1.71 3.12
N ASN A 116 10.45 1.01 2.25
CA ASN A 116 11.05 -0.29 2.58
C ASN A 116 12.07 -0.19 3.73
N GLN A 117 12.90 0.86 3.73
CA GLN A 117 13.86 1.12 4.81
C GLN A 117 13.16 1.40 6.13
N HIS A 118 12.10 2.22 6.09
CA HIS A 118 11.30 2.57 7.25
C HIS A 118 10.65 1.34 7.88
N VAL A 119 9.93 0.54 7.08
CA VAL A 119 9.28 -0.71 7.55
C VAL A 119 10.31 -1.70 8.09
N ALA A 120 11.47 -1.82 7.47
CA ALA A 120 12.52 -2.72 7.94
C ALA A 120 13.13 -2.31 9.30
N GLN A 121 13.06 -1.03 9.66
CA GLN A 121 13.61 -0.48 10.90
C GLN A 121 12.56 -0.32 12.01
N ASP A 122 11.27 -0.36 11.65
CA ASP A 122 10.17 -0.14 12.57
C ASP A 122 10.00 -1.29 13.57
N GLN A 123 10.25 -1.00 14.85
CA GLN A 123 10.17 -1.97 15.94
C GLN A 123 8.73 -2.37 16.29
N ARG A 124 7.70 -1.69 15.77
CA ARG A 124 6.29 -2.03 16.01
C ARG A 124 5.84 -3.26 15.22
N VAL A 125 6.58 -3.65 14.18
CA VAL A 125 6.14 -4.67 13.22
C VAL A 125 7.16 -5.77 12.98
N GLU A 126 6.68 -6.89 12.44
CA GLU A 126 7.49 -7.87 11.72
C GLU A 126 7.10 -7.80 10.24
N ALA A 127 8.09 -7.80 9.37
CA ALA A 127 7.87 -7.64 7.94
C ALA A 127 8.76 -8.57 7.12
N SER A 128 8.24 -9.02 5.97
CA SER A 128 8.99 -9.78 4.98
C SER A 128 8.54 -9.38 3.57
N ILE A 129 9.49 -9.25 2.64
CA ILE A 129 9.18 -9.02 1.23
C ILE A 129 9.07 -10.38 0.54
N LEU A 130 7.87 -10.68 0.04
CA LEU A 130 7.61 -11.86 -0.76
C LEU A 130 7.98 -11.56 -2.23
N PRO A 131 8.88 -12.33 -2.86
CA PRO A 131 9.34 -12.09 -4.24
C PRO A 131 8.31 -12.61 -5.27
N ILE A 132 7.05 -12.21 -5.11
CA ILE A 132 5.95 -12.52 -6.04
C ILE A 132 5.72 -11.29 -6.90
N ARG A 133 5.79 -11.47 -8.23
CA ARG A 133 5.71 -10.39 -9.22
C ARG A 133 6.68 -9.25 -8.90
N ASP A 134 6.15 -8.07 -8.58
CA ASP A 134 6.93 -6.86 -8.35
C ASP A 134 7.19 -6.59 -6.85
N GLY A 135 7.04 -7.64 -6.03
CA GLY A 135 7.24 -7.62 -4.59
C GLY A 135 5.97 -7.30 -3.82
N VAL A 136 5.62 -8.15 -2.86
CA VAL A 136 4.56 -7.90 -1.88
C VAL A 136 5.18 -7.89 -0.50
N THR A 137 5.14 -6.77 0.21
CA THR A 137 5.57 -6.73 1.61
C THR A 137 4.44 -7.21 2.49
N TRP A 138 4.68 -8.30 3.20
CA TRP A 138 3.84 -8.79 4.29
C TRP A 138 4.26 -8.13 5.60
N ILE A 139 3.32 -7.54 6.32
CA ILE A 139 3.56 -6.81 7.57
C ILE A 139 2.54 -7.24 8.62
N VAL A 140 3.00 -7.54 9.83
CA VAL A 140 2.16 -7.80 11.01
C VAL A 140 2.65 -6.98 12.18
N GLN A 141 1.73 -6.48 13.02
CA GLN A 141 2.13 -5.84 14.28
C GLN A 141 2.74 -6.87 15.24
N ARG A 142 3.86 -6.51 15.89
CA ARG A 142 4.44 -7.35 16.94
C ARG A 142 3.43 -7.46 18.07
N GLN A 143 3.23 -8.68 18.55
CA GLN A 143 2.53 -8.89 19.81
C GLN A 143 3.54 -8.76 20.95
N GLU A 144 3.16 -8.03 21.99
CA GLU A 144 3.91 -8.07 23.26
C GLU A 144 3.94 -9.52 23.75
N LYS A 145 5.12 -9.98 24.14
CA LYS A 145 5.32 -11.33 24.70
C LYS A 145 4.74 -11.43 26.10
#